data_AF-A0A2N3A723-F1
#
_entry.id   AF-A0A2N3A723-F1
#
_cell.length_a   1.000
_cell.length_b   1.000
_cell.length_c   1.000
_cell.angle_alpha   90.00
_cell.angle_beta   90.00
_cell.angle_gamma   90.00
#
_symmetry.space_group_name_H-M   'P 1'
#
loop_
_entity.id
_entity.type
_entity.pdbx_description
1 polymer ?
#
loop_
_entity_poly.entity_id
_entity_poly.type
_entity_poly.pdbx_seq_one_letter_code
_entity_poly.pdbx_strand_id
1 'polypeptide(L)'
;MKKITTSSELKQAIHQLELEQAQLGIELHDQFNMAYNSLKPINLIKSVFKEVTGADDDSSSLLSNSLGFGAGYISKVLIQNILRRPLNRMIGTAVMFGLQTLVSRNPEKIKAIGSGIISFFRRRNRPSEDEYQNLEIS
;
A
#
# COMPACT_ATOMS: atom_id res chain seq x y z
N MET A 1 -42.13 -21.46 17.04
CA MET A 1 -41.34 -21.94 18.20
C MET A 1 -41.95 -23.22 18.73
N LYS A 2 -41.21 -24.33 18.76
CA LYS A 2 -41.68 -25.55 19.44
C LYS A 2 -41.70 -25.28 20.95
N LYS A 3 -42.83 -25.57 21.62
CA LYS A 3 -42.92 -25.51 23.08
C LYS A 3 -42.18 -26.72 23.65
N ILE A 4 -41.13 -26.47 24.42
CA ILE A 4 -40.43 -27.50 25.18
C ILE A 4 -41.31 -27.85 26.37
N THR A 5 -41.73 -29.11 26.47
CA THR A 5 -42.69 -29.55 27.49
C THR A 5 -42.09 -30.56 28.47
N THR A 6 -40.91 -31.11 28.16
CA THR A 6 -40.24 -32.10 29.00
C THR A 6 -38.78 -31.74 29.27
N SER A 7 -38.25 -32.22 30.41
CA SER A 7 -36.84 -31.99 30.80
C SER A 7 -35.83 -32.55 29.78
N SER A 8 -36.18 -33.65 29.10
CA SER A 8 -35.35 -34.25 28.03
C SER A 8 -35.24 -33.34 26.80
N GLU A 9 -36.37 -32.78 26.35
CA GLU A 9 -36.39 -31.82 25.24
C GLU A 9 -35.60 -30.55 25.56
N LEU A 10 -35.66 -30.09 26.82
CA LEU A 10 -34.89 -28.92 27.26
C LEU A 10 -33.37 -29.17 27.17
N LYS A 11 -32.90 -30.33 27.64
CA LYS A 11 -31.48 -30.70 27.55
C LYS A 11 -31.01 -30.83 26.11
N GLN A 12 -31.83 -31.41 25.22
CA GLN A 12 -31.50 -31.49 23.81
C GLN A 12 -31.44 -30.12 23.14
N ALA A 13 -32.37 -29.22 23.48
CA ALA A 13 -32.36 -27.85 22.97
C ALA A 13 -31.12 -27.07 23.45
N ILE A 14 -30.73 -27.21 24.72
CA ILE A 14 -29.50 -26.61 25.25
C ILE A 14 -28.29 -27.13 24.48
N HIS A 15 -28.17 -28.45 24.31
CA HIS A 15 -27.05 -29.04 23.58
C HIS A 15 -27.01 -28.59 22.11
N GLN A 16 -28.17 -28.43 21.46
CA GLN A 16 -28.24 -27.88 20.11
C GLN A 16 -27.78 -26.42 20.05
N LEU A 17 -28.21 -25.60 21.00
CA LEU A 17 -27.80 -24.20 21.08
C LEU A 17 -26.31 -24.05 21.40
N GLU A 18 -25.73 -24.93 22.22
CA GLU A 18 -24.29 -24.96 22.50
C GLU A 18 -23.48 -25.29 21.25
N LEU A 19 -23.93 -26.27 20.46
CA LEU A 19 -23.30 -26.60 19.17
C LEU A 19 -23.38 -25.43 18.18
N GLU A 20 -24.57 -24.82 18.07
CA GLU A 20 -24.78 -23.66 17.19
C GLU A 20 -23.92 -22.48 17.62
N GLN A 21 -23.84 -22.19 18.92
CA GLN A 21 -22.99 -21.14 19.47
C GLN A 21 -21.51 -21.40 19.18
N ALA A 22 -21.03 -22.64 19.34
CA ALA A 22 -19.65 -22.99 19.03
C ALA A 22 -19.34 -22.79 17.53
N GLN A 23 -20.27 -23.18 16.66
CA GLN A 23 -20.13 -23.02 15.22
C GLN A 23 -20.11 -21.54 14.79
N LEU A 24 -21.02 -20.73 15.35
CA LEU A 24 -21.04 -19.28 15.14
C LEU A 24 -19.75 -18.61 15.62
N GLY A 25 -19.18 -19.07 16.74
CA GLY A 25 -17.91 -18.57 17.24
C GLY A 25 -16.73 -18.82 16.28
N ILE A 26 -16.66 -20.01 15.69
CA ILE A 26 -15.65 -20.34 14.67
C ILE A 26 -15.84 -19.47 13.43
N GLU A 27 -17.08 -19.35 12.94
CA GLU A 27 -17.36 -18.55 11.75
C GLU A 27 -17.03 -17.07 11.95
N LEU A 28 -17.36 -16.52 13.12
CA LEU A 28 -17.03 -15.14 13.47
C LEU A 28 -15.51 -14.91 13.52
N HIS A 29 -14.77 -15.85 14.09
CA HIS A 29 -13.31 -15.79 14.13
C HIS A 29 -12.70 -15.83 12.73
N ASP A 30 -13.22 -16.66 11.84
CA ASP A 30 -12.75 -16.75 10.47
C ASP A 30 -13.09 -15.49 9.66
N GLN A 31 -14.31 -14.98 9.78
CA GLN A 31 -14.72 -13.72 9.16
C GLN A 31 -13.86 -12.54 9.67
N PHE A 32 -13.60 -12.50 10.98
CA PHE A 32 -12.71 -11.50 11.56
C PHE A 32 -11.29 -11.60 11.01
N ASN A 33 -10.74 -12.81 10.93
CA ASN A 33 -9.40 -13.01 10.35
C ASN A 33 -9.36 -12.67 8.87
N MET A 34 -10.39 -12.99 8.09
CA MET A 34 -10.46 -12.61 6.68
C MET A 34 -10.51 -11.10 6.52
N ALA A 35 -11.34 -10.40 7.31
CA ALA A 35 -11.42 -8.94 7.31
C ALA A 35 -10.10 -8.29 7.77
N TYR A 36 -9.50 -8.80 8.85
CA TYR A 36 -8.20 -8.33 9.32
C TYR A 36 -7.11 -8.53 8.27
N ASN A 37 -7.08 -9.70 7.63
CA ASN A 37 -6.12 -10.00 6.59
C ASN A 37 -6.37 -9.14 5.34
N SER A 38 -7.61 -8.85 4.94
CA SER A 38 -7.89 -8.01 3.77
C SER A 38 -7.46 -6.55 3.98
N LEU A 39 -7.54 -6.05 5.22
CA LEU A 39 -7.07 -4.71 5.59
C LEU A 39 -5.54 -4.60 5.70
N LYS A 40 -4.79 -5.70 5.63
CA LYS A 40 -3.32 -5.63 5.61
C LYS A 40 -2.86 -4.90 4.35
N PRO A 41 -1.90 -3.96 4.45
CA PRO A 41 -1.44 -3.16 3.31
C PRO A 41 -1.01 -4.01 2.10
N ILE A 42 -0.37 -5.15 2.34
CA ILE A 42 0.08 -6.06 1.27
C ILE A 42 -1.10 -6.65 0.48
N ASN A 43 -2.22 -6.95 1.14
CA ASN A 43 -3.40 -7.54 0.52
C ASN A 43 -4.24 -6.48 -0.20
N LEU A 44 -4.27 -5.24 0.32
CA LEU A 44 -4.85 -4.08 -0.37
C LEU A 44 -4.09 -3.76 -1.67
N ILE A 45 -2.76 -3.79 -1.65
CA ILE A 45 -1.94 -3.61 -2.86
C ILE A 45 -2.23 -4.74 -3.86
N LYS A 46 -2.33 -5.98 -3.38
CA LYS A 46 -2.61 -7.15 -4.22
C LYS A 46 -4.00 -7.09 -4.86
N SER A 47 -5.03 -6.67 -4.13
CA SER A 47 -6.39 -6.57 -4.67
C SER A 47 -6.47 -5.48 -5.75
N VAL A 48 -5.89 -4.31 -5.51
CA VAL A 48 -5.81 -3.23 -6.51
C VAL A 48 -5.02 -3.68 -7.74
N PHE A 49 -3.89 -4.35 -7.55
CA PHE A 49 -3.10 -4.87 -8.68
C PHE A 49 -3.85 -5.92 -9.51
N LYS A 50 -4.58 -6.83 -8.86
CA LYS A 50 -5.38 -7.86 -9.54
C LYS A 50 -6.57 -7.27 -10.31
N GLU A 51 -7.26 -6.29 -9.73
CA GLU A 51 -8.42 -5.63 -10.32
C GLU A 51 -8.02 -4.81 -11.55
N VAL A 52 -6.88 -4.15 -11.47
CA VAL A 52 -6.30 -3.42 -12.60
C VAL A 52 -5.85 -4.36 -13.73
N THR A 53 -5.13 -5.44 -13.40
CA THR A 53 -4.54 -6.32 -14.42
C THR A 53 -5.57 -7.20 -15.13
N GLY A 54 -6.78 -7.31 -14.58
CA GLY A 54 -7.92 -7.98 -15.20
C GLY A 54 -8.82 -7.07 -16.04
N ALA A 55 -8.59 -5.74 -16.04
CA ALA A 55 -9.36 -4.79 -16.84
C ALA A 55 -8.64 -4.52 -18.16
N ASP A 56 -9.18 -5.07 -19.24
CA ASP A 56 -8.70 -4.84 -20.61
C ASP A 56 -8.80 -3.35 -21.00
N ASP A 57 -7.75 -2.91 -21.69
CA ASP A 57 -7.61 -1.77 -22.62
C ASP A 57 -7.45 -0.32 -22.11
N ASP A 58 -7.75 0.04 -20.85
CA ASP A 58 -7.54 1.44 -20.36
C ASP A 58 -6.92 1.54 -18.94
N SER A 59 -6.38 0.44 -18.45
CA SER A 59 -5.91 0.25 -17.07
C SER A 59 -4.59 0.95 -16.74
N SER A 60 -3.81 1.40 -17.73
CA SER A 60 -2.54 2.10 -17.51
C SER A 60 -2.72 3.49 -16.89
N SER A 61 -3.79 4.20 -17.26
CA SER A 61 -4.08 5.58 -16.82
C SER A 61 -4.66 5.61 -15.39
N LEU A 62 -5.48 4.61 -15.05
CA LEU A 62 -5.99 4.42 -13.69
C LEU A 62 -4.91 3.91 -12.74
N LEU A 63 -4.01 3.05 -13.20
CA LEU A 63 -2.80 2.69 -12.45
C LEU A 63 -1.95 3.90 -12.13
N SER A 64 -1.57 4.70 -13.14
CA SER A 64 -0.68 5.83 -12.92
C SER A 64 -1.27 6.86 -11.95
N ASN A 65 -2.59 7.09 -12.04
CA ASN A 65 -3.28 8.01 -11.15
C ASN A 65 -3.46 7.42 -9.74
N SER A 66 -3.90 6.17 -9.61
CA SER A 66 -4.08 5.50 -8.30
C SER A 66 -2.76 5.23 -7.58
N LEU A 67 -1.68 4.93 -8.30
CA LEU A 67 -0.31 4.89 -7.75
C LEU A 67 0.12 6.28 -7.28
N GLY A 68 -0.16 7.35 -8.03
CA GLY A 68 0.14 8.71 -7.62
C GLY A 68 -0.59 9.11 -6.32
N PHE A 69 -1.88 8.79 -6.22
CA PHE A 69 -2.67 9.04 -5.00
C PHE A 69 -2.29 8.13 -3.84
N GLY A 70 -2.10 6.83 -4.10
CA GLY A 70 -1.70 5.84 -3.08
C GLY A 70 -0.29 6.10 -2.56
N ALA A 71 0.68 6.30 -3.46
CA ALA A 71 2.04 6.67 -3.09
C ALA A 71 2.10 8.05 -2.44
N GLY A 72 1.29 9.02 -2.89
CA GLY A 72 1.18 10.34 -2.27
C GLY A 72 0.59 10.29 -0.86
N TYR A 73 -0.43 9.47 -0.64
CA TYR A 73 -1.04 9.27 0.67
C TYR A 73 -0.13 8.47 1.61
N ILE A 74 0.47 7.37 1.14
CA ILE A 74 1.47 6.60 1.89
C ILE A 74 2.66 7.50 2.20
N SER A 75 3.16 8.28 1.23
CA SER A 75 4.21 9.26 1.43
C SER A 75 3.80 10.28 2.49
N LYS A 76 2.59 10.86 2.42
CA LYS A 76 2.08 11.79 3.44
C LYS A 76 1.95 11.14 4.81
N VAL A 77 1.51 9.89 4.91
CA VAL A 77 1.39 9.16 6.19
C VAL A 77 2.77 8.81 6.74
N LEU A 78 3.67 8.26 5.92
CA LEU A 78 5.05 7.97 6.32
C LEU A 78 5.73 9.26 6.74
N ILE A 79 5.68 10.30 5.92
CA ILE A 79 6.26 11.61 6.22
C ILE A 79 5.60 12.15 7.50
N GLN A 80 4.30 12.41 7.55
CA GLN A 80 3.68 13.09 8.71
C GLN A 80 3.66 12.27 10.02
N ASN A 81 3.45 10.94 9.97
CA ASN A 81 3.42 10.11 11.18
C ASN A 81 4.81 9.59 11.61
N ILE A 82 5.71 9.26 10.68
CA ILE A 82 7.07 8.81 11.04
C ILE A 82 7.97 10.02 11.35
N LEU A 83 7.76 11.20 10.74
CA LEU A 83 8.54 12.42 11.05
C LEU A 83 8.38 12.95 12.48
N ARG A 84 7.42 12.46 13.26
CA ARG A 84 7.28 12.84 14.68
C ARG A 84 8.11 11.99 15.65
N ARG A 85 8.85 10.95 15.20
CA ARG A 85 9.57 10.00 16.09
C ARG A 85 10.99 9.64 15.61
N PRO A 86 11.89 9.12 16.48
CA PRO A 86 13.30 8.81 16.16
C PRO A 86 13.54 7.80 15.03
N LEU A 87 12.50 7.11 14.55
CA LEU A 87 12.58 6.11 13.47
C LEU A 87 13.10 6.69 12.15
N ASN A 88 12.91 8.00 11.90
CA ASN A 88 13.51 8.71 10.76
C ASN A 88 15.03 8.53 10.67
N ARG A 89 15.71 8.57 11.82
CA ARG A 89 17.16 8.39 11.85
C ARG A 89 17.52 6.97 11.44
N MET A 90 16.74 5.97 11.84
CA MET A 90 17.01 4.58 11.49
C MET A 90 16.84 4.32 9.98
N ILE A 91 15.77 4.86 9.37
CA ILE A 91 15.55 4.73 7.92
C ILE A 91 16.64 5.49 7.15
N GLY A 92 16.95 6.73 7.56
CA GLY A 92 18.02 7.51 6.96
C GLY A 92 19.38 6.80 7.07
N THR A 93 19.70 6.23 8.23
CA THR A 93 20.92 5.46 8.46
C THR A 93 20.94 4.17 7.65
N ALA A 94 19.83 3.46 7.51
CA ALA A 94 19.76 2.24 6.70
C ALA A 94 19.98 2.53 5.21
N VAL A 95 19.37 3.61 4.71
CA VAL A 95 19.59 4.08 3.33
C VAL A 95 21.05 4.51 3.16
N MET A 96 21.59 5.30 4.08
CA MET A 96 22.97 5.75 4.04
C MET A 96 23.96 4.58 4.10
N PHE A 97 23.71 3.57 4.92
CA PHE A 97 24.50 2.35 5.02
C PHE A 97 24.42 1.51 3.74
N GLY A 98 23.24 1.40 3.13
CA GLY A 98 23.06 0.74 1.84
C GLY A 98 23.82 1.45 0.72
N LEU A 99 23.74 2.79 0.67
CA LEU A 99 24.50 3.61 -0.27
C LEU A 99 26.00 3.46 -0.04
N GLN A 100 26.47 3.54 1.21
CA GLN A 100 27.89 3.42 1.55
C GLN A 100 28.44 2.03 1.19
N THR A 101 27.67 0.96 1.44
CA THR A 101 28.02 -0.40 1.02
C THR A 101 28.13 -0.52 -0.49
N LEU A 102 27.25 0.17 -1.23
CA LEU A 102 27.27 0.19 -2.68
C LEU A 102 28.41 1.06 -3.25
N VAL A 103 28.73 2.20 -2.62
CA VAL A 103 29.90 3.06 -2.94
C VAL A 103 31.18 2.25 -2.81
N SER A 104 31.36 1.58 -1.66
CA SER A 104 32.59 0.85 -1.36
C SER A 104 32.81 -0.35 -2.28
N ARG A 105 31.75 -0.94 -2.84
CA ARG A 105 31.84 -2.12 -3.71
C ARG A 105 31.84 -1.77 -5.21
N ASN A 106 31.16 -0.70 -5.65
CA ASN A 106 30.95 -0.39 -7.06
C ASN A 106 30.78 1.12 -7.31
N PRO A 107 31.86 1.93 -7.32
CA PRO A 107 31.79 3.39 -7.48
C PRO A 107 31.20 3.84 -8.84
N GLU A 108 31.46 3.09 -9.91
CA GLU A 108 30.94 3.32 -11.26
C GLU A 108 29.40 3.36 -11.30
N LYS A 109 28.74 2.45 -10.58
CA LYS A 109 27.27 2.34 -10.56
C LYS A 109 26.62 3.56 -9.91
N ILE A 110 27.27 4.16 -8.92
CA ILE A 110 26.76 5.35 -8.25
C ILE A 110 26.94 6.60 -9.09
N LYS A 111 28.00 6.68 -9.89
CA LYS A 111 28.17 7.77 -10.86
C LYS A 111 27.05 7.75 -11.92
N ALA A 112 26.67 6.56 -12.39
CA ALA A 112 25.54 6.38 -13.29
C ALA A 112 24.19 6.76 -12.64
N ILE A 113 23.94 6.30 -11.41
CA ILE A 113 22.70 6.64 -10.67
C ILE A 113 22.63 8.14 -10.38
N GLY A 114 23.71 8.74 -9.88
CA GLY A 114 23.78 10.16 -9.54
C GLY A 114 23.64 11.07 -10.76
N SER A 115 24.33 10.73 -11.86
CA SER A 115 24.18 11.46 -13.13
C SER A 115 22.76 11.33 -13.70
N GLY A 116 22.13 10.15 -13.58
CA GLY A 116 20.73 9.93 -13.93
C GLY A 116 19.77 10.84 -13.16
N ILE A 117 19.92 10.90 -11.83
CA ILE A 117 19.09 11.75 -10.97
C ILE A 117 19.29 13.23 -11.30
N ILE A 118 20.55 13.69 -11.39
CA ILE A 118 20.87 15.10 -11.74
C ILE A 118 20.29 15.46 -13.11
N SER A 119 20.43 14.57 -14.10
CA SER A 119 19.91 14.80 -15.44
C SER A 119 18.38 14.87 -15.47
N PHE A 120 17.69 14.06 -14.65
CA PHE A 120 16.25 14.04 -14.52
C PHE A 120 15.72 15.36 -13.91
N PHE A 121 16.36 15.85 -12.85
CA PHE A 121 16.01 17.14 -12.26
C PHE A 121 16.35 18.32 -13.18
N ARG A 122 17.46 18.26 -13.93
CA ARG A 122 17.84 19.31 -14.89
C ARG A 122 16.91 19.36 -16.11
N ARG A 123 16.37 18.22 -16.57
CA ARG A 123 15.41 18.18 -17.69
C ARG A 123 14.08 18.85 -17.37
N ARG A 124 13.64 18.79 -16.10
CA ARG A 124 12.40 19.42 -15.65
C ARG A 124 12.46 20.95 -15.62
N ASN A 125 13.66 21.53 -15.58
CA ASN A 125 13.88 22.98 -15.51
C ASN A 125 14.35 23.60 -16.85
N ARG A 126 14.21 22.90 -17.98
CA ARG A 126 14.42 23.53 -19.29
C ARG A 126 13.13 24.29 -19.68
N PRO A 127 13.14 25.62 -19.75
CA PRO A 127 12.08 26.33 -20.46
C PRO A 127 12.08 25.82 -21.91
N SER A 128 10.90 25.51 -22.43
CA SER A 128 10.70 25.19 -23.84
C SER A 128 11.21 26.34 -24.70
N GLU A 129 12.06 26.06 -25.68
CA GLU A 129 12.58 27.07 -26.63
C GLU A 129 11.47 27.73 -27.48
N ASP A 130 10.22 27.29 -27.33
CA ASP A 130 9.03 27.83 -28.01
C ASP A 130 8.53 29.17 -27.43
N GLU A 131 9.10 29.67 -26.32
CA GLU A 131 8.67 30.92 -25.68
C GLU A 131 9.39 32.19 -26.21
N TYR A 132 10.45 32.04 -27.01
CA TYR A 132 11.22 33.19 -27.54
C TYR A 132 10.69 33.77 -28.86
N GLN A 133 9.80 33.07 -29.56
CA GLN A 133 9.25 33.55 -30.84
C GLN A 133 8.12 34.60 -30.68
N ASN A 134 7.60 34.80 -29.46
CA ASN A 134 6.49 35.75 -29.21
C ASN A 134 6.92 37.10 -28.61
N LEU A 135 8.24 37.37 -28.51
CA LEU A 135 8.77 38.62 -27.95
C LEU A 135 9.37 39.58 -28.99
N GLU A 136 9.40 39.23 -30.27
CA GLU A 136 9.91 40.10 -31.35
C GLU A 136 8.82 40.73 -32.24
N ILE A 137 7.53 40.61 -31.88
CA ILE A 137 6.46 41.32 -32.58
C ILE A 137 5.57 42.04 -31.56
N SER A 138 6.05 43.18 -31.05
CA SER A 138 5.20 44.22 -30.48
C SER A 138 5.77 45.60 -30.73
#